data_AF-A0A7W0VPW6-F1
#
_entry.id   AF-A0A7W0VPW6-F1
#
_cell.length_a   1.000
_cell.length_b   1.000
_cell.length_c   1.000
_cell.angle_alpha   90.00
_cell.angle_beta   90.00
_cell.angle_gamma   90.00
#
_symmetry.space_group_name_H-M   'P 1'
#
loop_
_entity.id
_entity.type
_entity.pdbx_description
1 polymer ?
#
loop_
_entity_poly.entity_id
_entity_poly.type
_entity_poly.pdbx_seq_one_letter_code
_entity_poly.pdbx_strand_id
1 'polypeptide(L)'
;MAAQSVLLPEPMSEGARYDVSVILPFGDDEEFVGIAVRRTAEHLRGLGLSFEILAVDEDSADNSHAVLALLRGEVPELRVTHASARGRGIDVGAGRAQGTLLVVAAPDVASASLDGVGEACRRLLANEGDAEVALTKYTVAHRIRALAAFRGARLLGPAMHRRLAKRLQVQNLKVRVSGPTGVAVKSAVSRFRAFARIG
;
A
#
# COMPACT_ATOMS: atom_id res chain seq x y z
N MET A 1 -19.87 -47.41 27.55
CA MET A 1 -20.03 -45.93 27.64
C MET A 1 -18.72 -45.28 27.25
N ALA A 2 -18.61 -44.79 26.02
CA ALA A 2 -17.51 -43.94 25.58
C ALA A 2 -18.13 -42.89 24.64
N ALA A 3 -18.10 -41.63 25.06
CA ALA A 3 -18.60 -40.51 24.29
C ALA A 3 -17.55 -40.13 23.25
N GLN A 4 -17.86 -40.33 21.96
CA GLN A 4 -17.16 -39.64 20.88
C GLN A 4 -17.78 -38.24 20.78
N SER A 5 -17.06 -37.21 21.25
CA SER A 5 -17.38 -35.84 20.86
C SER A 5 -16.84 -35.62 19.44
N VAL A 6 -17.72 -35.74 18.46
CA VAL A 6 -17.48 -35.25 17.10
C VAL A 6 -17.36 -33.73 17.21
N LEU A 7 -16.13 -33.21 17.08
CA LEU A 7 -15.89 -31.80 16.80
C LEU A 7 -16.53 -31.49 15.45
N LEU A 8 -17.70 -30.87 15.47
CA LEU A 8 -18.24 -30.19 14.30
C LEU A 8 -17.27 -29.05 13.95
N PRO A 9 -16.91 -28.85 12.67
CA PRO A 9 -16.18 -27.66 12.29
C PRO A 9 -17.06 -26.45 12.60
N GLU A 10 -16.61 -25.59 13.50
CA GLU A 10 -17.12 -24.23 13.69
C GLU A 10 -17.29 -23.60 12.29
N PRO A 11 -18.41 -22.93 11.98
CA PRO A 11 -18.53 -22.22 10.73
C PRO A 11 -17.43 -21.16 10.71
N MET A 12 -16.39 -21.38 9.90
CA MET A 12 -15.41 -20.35 9.57
C MET A 12 -16.17 -19.24 8.83
N SER A 13 -16.76 -18.31 9.58
CA SER A 13 -16.83 -16.93 9.12
C SER A 13 -15.37 -16.51 8.94
N GLU A 14 -14.86 -16.68 7.72
CA GLU A 14 -13.49 -16.33 7.37
C GLU A 14 -13.39 -14.79 7.34
N GLY A 15 -13.42 -14.21 8.55
CA GLY A 15 -13.14 -12.80 8.80
C GLY A 15 -11.73 -12.48 8.35
N ALA A 16 -11.46 -11.20 8.11
CA ALA A 16 -10.12 -10.76 7.78
C ALA A 16 -9.13 -11.24 8.85
N ARG A 17 -8.01 -11.85 8.42
CA ARG A 17 -6.98 -12.40 9.32
C ARG A 17 -6.16 -11.29 9.99
N TYR A 18 -6.13 -10.13 9.36
CA TYR A 18 -5.36 -8.97 9.78
C TYR A 18 -6.23 -7.72 9.72
N ASP A 19 -5.88 -6.69 10.48
CA ASP A 19 -6.47 -5.35 10.32
C ASP A 19 -6.03 -4.76 8.98
N VAL A 20 -4.76 -4.95 8.62
CA VAL A 20 -4.13 -4.32 7.45
C VAL A 20 -3.28 -5.30 6.63
N SER A 21 -3.45 -5.27 5.31
CA SER A 21 -2.45 -5.81 4.37
C SER A 21 -1.74 -4.65 3.68
N VAL A 22 -0.43 -4.53 3.90
CA VAL A 22 0.40 -3.57 3.15
C VAL A 22 0.89 -4.22 1.87
N ILE A 23 0.75 -3.55 0.74
CA ILE A 23 1.27 -3.98 -0.55
C ILE A 23 2.43 -3.06 -0.92
N LEU A 24 3.61 -3.66 -1.02
CA LEU A 24 4.84 -2.99 -1.44
C LEU A 24 5.34 -3.66 -2.74
N PRO A 25 5.07 -3.07 -3.92
CA PRO A 25 5.63 -3.56 -5.17
C PRO A 25 7.11 -3.19 -5.27
N PHE A 26 7.97 -4.14 -5.66
CA PHE A 26 9.41 -3.94 -5.86
C PHE A 26 9.79 -4.33 -7.29
N GLY A 27 10.53 -3.48 -7.99
CA GLY A 27 11.04 -3.75 -9.33
C GLY A 27 12.38 -3.04 -9.55
N ASP A 28 13.46 -3.74 -9.22
CA ASP A 28 14.83 -3.21 -9.09
C ASP A 28 14.97 -2.13 -8.01
N ASP A 29 14.60 -2.47 -6.78
CA ASP A 29 14.56 -1.54 -5.64
C ASP A 29 15.49 -2.01 -4.50
N GLU A 30 16.60 -2.70 -4.80
CA GLU A 30 17.45 -3.35 -3.78
C GLU A 30 17.87 -2.41 -2.63
N GLU A 31 18.08 -1.12 -2.93
CA GLU A 31 18.43 -0.08 -1.96
C GLU A 31 17.30 0.24 -0.97
N PHE A 32 16.04 0.05 -1.37
CA PHE A 32 14.86 0.41 -0.58
C PHE A 32 14.21 -0.78 0.12
N VAL A 33 14.33 -1.99 -0.42
CA VAL A 33 13.66 -3.22 0.07
C VAL A 33 13.79 -3.38 1.59
N GLY A 34 15.03 -3.36 2.10
CA GLY A 34 15.31 -3.56 3.52
C GLY A 34 14.66 -2.52 4.41
N ILE A 35 14.85 -1.24 4.08
CA ILE A 35 14.38 -0.12 4.90
C ILE A 35 12.84 -0.03 4.83
N ALA A 36 12.25 -0.16 3.65
CA ALA A 36 10.81 -0.08 3.44
C ALA A 36 10.05 -1.15 4.25
N VAL A 37 10.50 -2.41 4.18
CA VAL A 37 9.86 -3.51 4.91
C VAL A 37 10.00 -3.33 6.43
N ARG A 38 11.21 -3.05 6.94
CA ARG A 38 11.45 -2.88 8.38
C ARG A 38 10.66 -1.72 8.95
N ARG A 39 10.72 -0.54 8.31
CA ARG A 39 9.98 0.65 8.77
C ARG A 39 8.48 0.44 8.71
N THR A 40 7.98 -0.26 7.70
CA THR A 40 6.56 -0.62 7.63
C THR A 40 6.16 -1.49 8.81
N ALA A 41 6.95 -2.52 9.12
CA ALA A 41 6.68 -3.40 10.25
C ALA A 41 6.75 -2.65 11.58
N GLU A 42 7.81 -1.87 11.82
CA GLU A 42 7.97 -1.05 13.02
C GLU A 42 6.81 -0.07 13.20
N HIS A 43 6.41 0.63 12.13
CA HIS A 43 5.30 1.57 12.16
C HIS A 43 3.99 0.90 12.56
N LEU A 44 3.65 -0.23 11.94
CA LEU A 44 2.38 -0.92 12.21
C LEU A 44 2.36 -1.61 13.58
N ARG A 45 3.50 -2.17 14.03
CA ARG A 45 3.65 -2.69 15.40
C ARG A 45 3.45 -1.57 16.44
N GLY A 46 4.02 -0.39 16.19
CA GLY A 46 3.85 0.78 17.05
C GLY A 46 2.39 1.29 17.15
N LEU A 47 1.55 0.94 16.17
CA LEU A 47 0.11 1.23 16.18
C LEU A 47 -0.73 0.12 16.82
N GLY A 48 -0.13 -1.01 17.18
CA GLY A 48 -0.85 -2.16 17.74
C GLY A 48 -1.81 -2.85 16.76
N LEU A 49 -1.62 -2.66 15.46
CA LEU A 49 -2.45 -3.30 14.43
C LEU A 49 -1.95 -4.72 14.14
N SER A 50 -2.85 -5.65 13.87
CA SER A 50 -2.50 -6.92 13.25
C SER A 50 -2.30 -6.71 11.74
N PHE A 51 -1.18 -7.17 11.19
CA PHE A 51 -0.86 -6.88 9.78
C PHE A 51 -0.07 -7.98 9.08
N GLU A 52 -0.07 -7.87 7.76
CA GLU A 52 0.89 -8.54 6.87
C GLU A 52 1.50 -7.53 5.91
N ILE A 53 2.73 -7.81 5.46
CA ILE A 53 3.40 -7.07 4.40
C ILE A 53 3.51 -8.00 3.20
N LEU A 54 2.77 -7.68 2.14
CA LEU A 54 2.89 -8.29 0.82
C LEU A 54 3.96 -7.55 0.02
N ALA A 55 5.19 -8.04 0.11
CA ALA A 55 6.24 -7.63 -0.81
C ALA A 55 6.02 -8.33 -2.15
N VAL A 56 5.72 -7.54 -3.18
CA VAL A 56 5.42 -8.05 -4.52
C VAL A 56 6.59 -7.78 -5.45
N ASP A 57 7.41 -8.80 -5.69
CA ASP A 57 8.49 -8.74 -6.65
C ASP A 57 7.93 -8.72 -8.08
N GLU A 58 8.13 -7.62 -8.79
CA GLU A 58 7.60 -7.34 -10.13
C GLU A 58 8.60 -7.66 -11.24
N ASP A 59 9.21 -8.85 -11.15
CA ASP A 59 10.23 -9.33 -12.10
C ASP A 59 11.53 -8.53 -12.02
N SER A 60 12.09 -8.45 -10.81
CA SER A 60 13.37 -7.77 -10.55
C SER A 60 14.53 -8.50 -11.22
N ALA A 61 15.46 -7.73 -11.79
CA ALA A 61 16.70 -8.21 -12.41
C ALA A 61 17.94 -7.99 -11.51
N ASP A 62 17.77 -7.32 -10.38
CA ASP A 62 18.79 -7.07 -9.35
C ASP A 62 18.65 -8.03 -8.15
N ASN A 63 19.27 -7.69 -7.01
CA ASN A 63 19.22 -8.53 -5.82
C ASN A 63 17.93 -8.39 -4.99
N SER A 64 16.93 -7.61 -5.43
CA SER A 64 15.71 -7.34 -4.65
C SER A 64 15.04 -8.61 -4.14
N HIS A 65 14.94 -9.65 -4.98
CA HIS A 65 14.35 -10.93 -4.60
C HIS A 65 15.14 -11.65 -3.49
N ALA A 66 16.47 -11.65 -3.57
CA ALA A 66 17.32 -12.27 -2.58
C ALA A 66 17.22 -11.54 -1.22
N VAL A 67 17.20 -10.21 -1.24
CA VAL A 67 17.02 -9.39 -0.04
C VAL A 67 15.66 -9.67 0.61
N LEU A 68 14.58 -9.76 -0.19
CA LEU A 68 13.25 -10.12 0.31
C LEU A 68 13.22 -11.50 0.97
N ALA A 69 13.93 -12.49 0.42
CA ALA A 69 14.00 -13.82 1.00
C ALA A 69 14.68 -13.81 2.38
N LEU A 70 15.78 -13.06 2.53
CA LEU A 70 16.49 -12.93 3.81
C LEU A 70 15.64 -12.24 4.88
N LEU A 71 14.92 -11.18 4.51
CA LEU A 71 14.09 -10.40 5.45
C LEU A 71 12.96 -11.19 6.09
N ARG A 72 12.53 -12.33 5.50
CA ARG A 72 11.50 -13.19 6.10
C ARG A 72 11.92 -13.77 7.45
N GLY A 73 13.22 -13.92 7.70
CA GLY A 73 13.72 -14.37 9.00
C GLY A 73 13.62 -13.29 10.08
N GLU A 74 13.52 -12.02 9.69
CA GLU A 74 13.57 -10.87 10.59
C GLU A 74 12.20 -10.20 10.77
N VAL A 75 11.35 -10.28 9.74
CA VAL A 75 10.01 -9.71 9.72
C VAL A 75 9.00 -10.85 9.48
N PRO A 76 8.46 -11.47 10.54
CA PRO A 76 7.56 -12.62 10.41
C PRO A 76 6.22 -12.28 9.72
N GLU A 77 5.84 -11.01 9.69
CA GLU A 77 4.66 -10.50 8.98
C GLU A 77 4.90 -10.37 7.47
N LEU A 78 6.14 -10.55 7.00
CA LEU A 78 6.51 -10.45 5.58
C LEU A 78 6.11 -11.70 4.81
N ARG A 79 5.33 -11.49 3.75
CA ARG A 79 5.01 -12.48 2.72
C ARG A 79 5.50 -11.96 1.38
N VAL A 80 6.34 -12.76 0.72
CA VAL A 80 6.85 -12.45 -0.61
C VAL A 80 5.97 -13.13 -1.65
N THR A 81 5.55 -12.38 -2.66
CA THR A 81 4.83 -12.90 -3.83
C THR A 81 5.45 -12.33 -5.11
N HIS A 82 5.24 -13.02 -6.22
CA HIS A 82 5.73 -12.60 -7.52
C HIS A 82 4.59 -12.05 -8.38
N ALA A 83 4.91 -11.03 -9.17
CA ALA A 83 4.09 -10.51 -10.27
C ALA A 83 4.87 -10.64 -11.57
N SER A 84 4.26 -11.25 -12.58
CA SER A 84 4.92 -11.63 -13.84
C SER A 84 5.33 -10.48 -14.76
N ALA A 85 5.21 -9.23 -14.30
CA ALA A 85 5.59 -8.03 -15.04
C ALA A 85 5.59 -6.81 -14.13
N ARG A 86 6.47 -5.85 -14.46
CA ARG A 86 6.49 -4.51 -13.85
C ARG A 86 5.14 -3.82 -13.84
N GLY A 87 4.88 -3.14 -12.73
CA GLY A 87 3.67 -2.41 -12.44
C GLY A 87 2.44 -3.28 -12.17
N ARG A 88 2.54 -4.61 -12.04
CA ARG A 88 1.38 -5.48 -11.73
C ARG A 88 1.22 -5.76 -10.24
N GLY A 89 2.18 -5.36 -9.42
CA GLY A 89 2.28 -5.75 -8.01
C GLY A 89 1.11 -5.29 -7.17
N ILE A 90 0.52 -4.13 -7.48
CA ILE A 90 -0.69 -3.64 -6.78
C ILE A 90 -1.88 -4.57 -7.00
N ASP A 91 -2.17 -4.93 -8.26
CA ASP A 91 -3.27 -5.83 -8.65
C ASP A 91 -3.07 -7.23 -8.04
N VAL A 92 -1.86 -7.76 -8.18
CA VAL A 92 -1.43 -9.07 -7.65
C VAL A 92 -1.50 -9.12 -6.12
N GLY A 93 -1.04 -8.06 -5.46
CA GLY A 93 -1.06 -7.90 -4.01
C GLY A 93 -2.47 -7.75 -3.47
N ALA A 94 -3.30 -6.91 -4.09
CA ALA A 94 -4.70 -6.72 -3.68
C ALA A 94 -5.51 -8.01 -3.75
N GLY A 95 -5.23 -8.87 -4.75
CA GLY A 95 -5.85 -10.19 -4.86
C GLY A 95 -5.38 -11.22 -3.83
N ARG A 96 -4.23 -11.01 -3.17
CA ARG A 96 -3.63 -11.93 -2.18
C ARG A 96 -3.75 -11.46 -0.73
N ALA A 97 -4.09 -10.19 -0.54
CA ALA A 97 -4.28 -9.56 0.75
C ALA A 97 -5.37 -10.27 1.56
N GLN A 98 -5.12 -10.40 2.86
CA GLN A 98 -5.95 -11.07 3.86
C GLN A 98 -6.48 -10.12 4.95
N GLY A 99 -6.11 -8.83 4.88
CA GLY A 99 -6.45 -7.80 5.87
C GLY A 99 -7.79 -7.10 5.61
N THR A 100 -8.34 -6.45 6.63
CA THR A 100 -9.57 -5.65 6.51
C THR A 100 -9.35 -4.45 5.59
N LEU A 101 -8.21 -3.79 5.76
CA LEU A 101 -7.75 -2.68 4.93
C LEU A 101 -6.60 -3.11 4.01
N LEU A 102 -6.54 -2.48 2.84
CA LEU A 102 -5.36 -2.44 1.99
C LEU A 102 -4.62 -1.13 2.26
N VAL A 103 -3.31 -1.22 2.46
CA VAL A 103 -2.39 -0.07 2.38
C VAL A 103 -1.49 -0.30 1.17
N VAL A 104 -1.39 0.68 0.28
CA VAL A 104 -0.49 0.63 -0.88
C VAL A 104 0.44 1.82 -0.83
N ALA A 105 1.75 1.56 -0.86
CA ALA A 105 2.80 2.57 -0.84
C ALA A 105 3.98 2.14 -1.71
N ALA A 106 4.78 3.11 -2.11
CA ALA A 106 5.97 2.89 -2.92
C ALA A 106 7.13 2.46 -2.03
N PRO A 107 8.10 1.66 -2.50
CA PRO A 107 9.31 1.35 -1.75
C PRO A 107 10.02 2.60 -1.22
N ASP A 108 10.27 3.58 -2.08
CA ASP A 108 10.93 4.84 -1.73
C ASP A 108 10.11 5.63 -0.70
N VAL A 109 8.80 5.74 -0.88
CA VAL A 109 7.91 6.42 0.08
C VAL A 109 7.88 5.69 1.42
N ALA A 110 7.67 4.38 1.44
CA ALA A 110 7.60 3.58 2.65
C ALA A 110 8.95 3.56 3.40
N SER A 111 10.05 3.60 2.65
CA SER A 111 11.39 3.76 3.22
C SER A 111 11.59 5.15 3.83
N ALA A 112 10.97 6.20 3.28
CA ALA A 112 11.12 7.57 3.76
C ALA A 112 10.22 7.89 4.96
N SER A 113 8.91 7.67 4.84
CA SER A 113 7.93 7.91 5.91
C SER A 113 6.55 7.33 5.55
N LEU A 114 5.86 6.80 6.57
CA LEU A 114 4.45 6.35 6.49
C LEU A 114 3.50 7.30 7.22
N ASP A 115 3.88 8.57 7.39
CA ASP A 115 3.08 9.55 8.10
C ASP A 115 1.66 9.67 7.53
N GLY A 116 0.68 9.57 8.42
CA GLY A 116 -0.74 9.61 8.10
C GLY A 116 -1.36 8.24 7.82
N VAL A 117 -0.58 7.19 7.50
CA VAL A 117 -1.13 5.83 7.27
C VAL A 117 -1.88 5.34 8.51
N GLY A 118 -1.28 5.46 9.70
CA GLY A 118 -1.95 5.03 10.94
C GLY A 118 -3.25 5.74 11.23
N GLU A 119 -3.31 7.05 10.96
CA GLU A 119 -4.52 7.86 11.15
C GLU A 119 -5.60 7.53 10.10
N ALA A 120 -5.22 7.28 8.85
CA ALA A 120 -6.12 6.78 7.82
C ALA A 120 -6.66 5.38 8.19
N CYS A 121 -5.80 4.48 8.68
CA CYS A 121 -6.21 3.15 9.14
C CYS A 121 -7.21 3.24 10.30
N ARG A 122 -6.95 4.07 11.32
CA ARG A 122 -7.88 4.28 12.45
C ARG A 122 -9.26 4.69 11.97
N ARG A 123 -9.35 5.72 11.13
CA ARG A 123 -10.65 6.21 10.60
C ARG A 123 -11.40 5.16 9.81
N LEU A 124 -10.70 4.43 8.93
CA LEU A 124 -11.34 3.41 8.10
C LEU A 124 -11.74 2.18 8.92
N LEU A 125 -10.92 1.72 9.88
CA LEU A 125 -11.33 0.66 10.82
C LEU A 125 -12.54 1.08 11.66
N ALA A 126 -12.66 2.36 12.01
CA ALA A 126 -13.85 2.94 12.65
C ALA A 126 -15.05 3.14 11.68
N ASN A 127 -14.95 2.70 10.43
CA ASN A 127 -15.97 2.86 9.37
C ASN A 127 -16.37 4.32 9.06
N GLU A 128 -15.47 5.28 9.28
CA GLU A 128 -15.72 6.71 8.97
C GLU A 128 -15.60 7.04 7.47
N GLY A 129 -15.20 6.08 6.65
CA GLY A 129 -15.08 6.20 5.20
C GLY A 129 -14.80 4.86 4.55
N ASP A 130 -14.59 4.86 3.24
CA ASP A 130 -14.30 3.65 2.48
C ASP A 130 -12.83 3.59 2.00
N ALA A 131 -12.24 4.76 1.73
CA ALA A 131 -10.86 4.87 1.30
C ALA A 131 -10.27 6.26 1.58
N GLU A 132 -8.94 6.31 1.65
CA GLU A 132 -8.12 7.51 1.67
C GLU A 132 -6.99 7.40 0.66
N VAL A 133 -6.84 8.40 -0.19
CA VAL A 133 -5.80 8.49 -1.21
C VAL A 133 -4.97 9.73 -0.94
N ALA A 134 -3.78 9.54 -0.36
CA ALA A 134 -2.78 10.58 -0.23
C ALA A 134 -1.92 10.61 -1.50
N LEU A 135 -2.15 11.60 -2.36
CA LEU A 135 -1.41 11.78 -3.61
C LEU A 135 0.10 11.75 -3.34
N THR A 136 0.82 11.08 -4.23
CA THR A 136 2.27 10.79 -4.15
C THR A 136 2.75 10.03 -2.91
N LYS A 137 1.88 9.61 -1.99
CA LYS A 137 2.29 8.92 -0.75
C LYS A 137 1.75 7.51 -0.65
N TYR A 138 0.45 7.38 -0.38
CA TYR A 138 -0.17 6.09 -0.13
C TYR A 138 -1.65 6.06 -0.50
N THR A 139 -2.21 4.87 -0.55
CA THR A 139 -3.66 4.64 -0.54
C THR A 139 -4.02 3.67 0.59
N VAL A 140 -5.04 4.00 1.37
CA VAL A 140 -5.67 3.08 2.33
C VAL A 140 -7.12 2.84 1.91
N ALA A 141 -7.61 1.62 1.90
CA ALA A 141 -9.01 1.34 1.52
C ALA A 141 -9.53 0.04 2.14
N HIS A 142 -10.83 -0.06 2.39
CA HIS A 142 -11.44 -1.34 2.76
C HIS A 142 -11.27 -2.37 1.64
N ARG A 143 -10.60 -3.49 1.94
CA ARG A 143 -10.21 -4.50 0.94
C ARG A 143 -11.40 -4.96 0.10
N ILE A 144 -12.47 -5.42 0.74
CA ILE A 144 -13.62 -6.01 0.04
C ILE A 144 -14.38 -4.96 -0.79
N ARG A 145 -14.61 -3.77 -0.21
CA ARG A 145 -15.36 -2.69 -0.88
C ARG A 145 -14.59 -2.11 -2.07
N ALA A 146 -13.27 -1.98 -1.93
CA ALA A 146 -12.41 -1.35 -2.93
C ALA A 146 -11.82 -2.33 -3.96
N LEU A 147 -11.98 -3.65 -3.80
CA LEU A 147 -11.26 -4.65 -4.61
C LEU A 147 -11.43 -4.43 -6.11
N ALA A 148 -12.63 -4.09 -6.56
CA ALA A 148 -12.91 -3.81 -7.97
C ALA A 148 -12.16 -2.57 -8.51
N ALA A 149 -11.85 -1.58 -7.65
CA ALA A 149 -11.06 -0.42 -8.03
C ALA A 149 -9.55 -0.73 -8.12
N PHE A 150 -9.07 -1.75 -7.41
CA PHE A 150 -7.67 -2.21 -7.49
C PHE A 150 -7.41 -3.15 -8.66
N ARG A 151 -8.42 -3.85 -9.18
CA ARG A 151 -8.27 -4.75 -10.33
C ARG A 151 -7.60 -4.05 -11.51
N GLY A 152 -6.49 -4.58 -12.00
CA GLY A 152 -5.72 -3.98 -13.10
C GLY A 152 -5.10 -2.62 -12.79
N ALA A 153 -5.01 -2.22 -11.50
CA ALA A 153 -4.19 -1.09 -11.10
C ALA A 153 -2.74 -1.35 -11.51
N ARG A 154 -2.10 -0.36 -12.12
CA ARG A 154 -0.73 -0.46 -12.59
C ARG A 154 0.11 0.76 -12.29
N LEU A 155 1.40 0.50 -12.10
CA LEU A 155 2.48 1.46 -11.91
C LEU A 155 2.19 2.42 -10.75
N LEU A 156 2.92 2.28 -9.66
CA LEU A 156 2.69 3.14 -8.52
C LEU A 156 3.16 4.57 -8.80
N GLY A 157 2.36 5.57 -8.41
CA GLY A 157 2.70 6.99 -8.62
C GLY A 157 1.49 7.92 -8.69
N PRO A 158 1.70 9.23 -8.93
CA PRO A 158 0.64 10.24 -8.84
C PRO A 158 -0.51 10.01 -9.84
N ALA A 159 -0.19 9.56 -11.06
CA ALA A 159 -1.20 9.22 -12.06
C ALA A 159 -2.05 8.01 -11.64
N MET A 160 -1.45 7.02 -10.98
CA MET A 160 -2.18 5.88 -10.44
C MET A 160 -3.07 6.30 -9.27
N HIS A 161 -2.58 7.08 -8.30
CA HIS A 161 -3.41 7.58 -7.21
C HIS A 161 -4.65 8.33 -7.71
N ARG A 162 -4.50 9.20 -8.71
CA ARG A 162 -5.64 9.91 -9.33
C ARG A 162 -6.63 8.95 -10.00
N ARG A 163 -6.13 7.98 -10.78
CA ARG A 163 -6.99 6.98 -11.43
C ARG A 163 -7.72 6.12 -10.41
N LEU A 164 -7.03 5.69 -9.35
CA LEU A 164 -7.59 4.87 -8.29
C LEU A 164 -8.66 5.64 -7.50
N ALA A 165 -8.38 6.88 -7.09
CA ALA A 165 -9.36 7.75 -6.45
C ALA A 165 -10.63 7.89 -7.29
N LYS A 166 -10.48 8.16 -8.60
CA LYS A 166 -11.63 8.24 -9.53
C LYS A 166 -12.40 6.93 -9.61
N ARG A 167 -11.72 5.77 -9.69
CA ARG A 167 -12.37 4.45 -9.74
C ARG A 167 -13.15 4.14 -8.45
N LEU A 168 -12.58 4.47 -7.30
CA LEU A 168 -13.23 4.32 -6.00
C LEU A 168 -14.50 5.21 -5.92
N GLN A 169 -14.41 6.46 -6.36
CA GLN A 169 -15.55 7.39 -6.40
C GLN A 169 -16.65 6.92 -7.36
N VAL A 170 -16.29 6.39 -8.53
CA VAL A 170 -17.27 5.81 -9.48
C VAL A 170 -18.01 4.61 -8.90
N GLN A 171 -17.42 3.93 -7.92
CA GLN A 171 -18.06 2.85 -7.17
C GLN A 171 -18.90 3.35 -5.98
N ASN A 172 -19.17 4.66 -5.89
CA ASN A 172 -19.91 5.32 -4.81
C ASN A 172 -19.29 5.12 -3.41
N LEU A 173 -17.98 4.91 -3.35
CA LEU A 173 -17.25 4.82 -2.09
C LEU A 173 -16.97 6.22 -1.50
N LYS A 174 -17.00 6.34 -0.18
CA LYS A 174 -16.61 7.54 0.56
C LYS A 174 -15.09 7.67 0.58
N VAL A 175 -14.55 8.41 -0.40
CA VAL A 175 -13.10 8.59 -0.60
C VAL A 175 -12.63 9.95 -0.10
N ARG A 176 -11.66 9.95 0.81
CA ARG A 176 -10.87 11.14 1.13
C ARG A 176 -9.66 11.24 0.21
N VAL A 177 -9.42 12.39 -0.40
CA VAL A 177 -8.22 12.62 -1.23
C VAL A 177 -7.42 13.78 -0.63
N SER A 178 -6.12 13.58 -0.42
CA SER A 178 -5.22 14.58 0.16
C SER A 178 -3.93 14.71 -0.66
N GLY A 179 -3.22 15.84 -0.53
CA GLY A 179 -1.98 16.12 -1.27
C GLY A 179 -2.15 17.09 -2.45
N PRO A 180 -1.04 17.50 -3.10
CA PRO A 180 -1.07 18.51 -4.15
C PRO A 180 -1.83 17.99 -5.38
N THR A 181 -2.96 18.62 -5.69
CA THR A 181 -3.87 18.23 -6.78
C THR A 181 -3.46 18.77 -8.15
N GLY A 182 -2.41 19.60 -8.24
CA GLY A 182 -2.08 20.35 -9.44
C GLY A 182 -1.05 19.69 -10.34
N VAL A 183 -1.30 19.73 -11.66
CA VAL A 183 -0.29 20.33 -12.55
C VAL A 183 0.07 21.66 -11.92
N ALA A 184 1.18 21.70 -11.17
CA ALA A 184 1.79 22.95 -10.79
C ALA A 184 2.32 23.58 -12.08
N VAL A 185 1.51 24.52 -12.60
CA VAL A 185 1.85 25.51 -13.60
C VAL A 185 3.31 25.93 -13.44
N LYS A 186 4.02 26.00 -14.57
CA LYS A 186 5.27 26.75 -14.72
C LYS A 186 5.12 28.13 -14.06
N SER A 187 5.54 28.28 -12.81
CA SER A 187 5.98 29.56 -12.25
C SER A 187 7.49 29.54 -12.01
N ALA A 188 8.21 29.07 -13.04
CA ALA A 188 9.59 29.50 -13.29
C ALA A 188 9.63 30.91 -13.92
N VAL A 189 8.58 31.72 -13.75
CA VAL A 189 8.55 33.16 -14.08
C VAL A 189 8.62 33.94 -12.76
N SER A 190 9.72 33.75 -12.03
CA SER A 190 10.13 34.64 -10.92
C SER A 190 11.63 34.64 -10.66
N ARG A 191 12.45 34.00 -11.51
CA ARG A 191 13.93 34.03 -11.40
C ARG A 191 14.65 34.56 -12.65
N PHE A 192 13.93 35.26 -13.53
CA PHE A 192 14.51 35.98 -14.68
C PHE A 192 14.22 37.49 -14.69
N ARG A 193 14.06 38.10 -13.50
CA ARG A 193 14.11 39.57 -13.32
C ARG A 193 15.20 39.99 -12.34
N ALA A 194 16.34 39.30 -12.36
CA ALA A 194 17.52 39.66 -11.58
C ALA A 194 18.77 39.99 -12.44
N PHE A 195 18.63 40.18 -13.76
CA PHE A 195 19.75 40.53 -14.66
C PHE A 195 19.39 41.57 -15.74
N ALA A 196 18.51 42.52 -15.43
CA ALA A 196 18.23 43.66 -16.30
C ALA A 196 18.24 45.01 -15.54
N ARG A 197 19.24 45.18 -14.67
CA ARG A 197 19.71 46.48 -14.18
C ARG A 197 21.22 46.37 -13.94
N ILE A 198 21.98 46.54 -15.02
CA ILE A 198 23.34 47.10 -15.12
C ILE A 198 23.54 47.28 -16.63
N GLY A 199 23.69 48.53 -17.07
CA GLY A 199 23.80 48.93 -18.49
C GLY A 199 22.84 50.05 -18.81
#